data_AF-A0AAV2DFZ3-F1
#
_entry.id   AF-A0AAV2DFZ3-F1
#
_cell.length_a   1.000
_cell.length_b   1.000
_cell.length_c   1.000
_cell.angle_alpha   90.00
_cell.angle_beta   90.00
_cell.angle_gamma   90.00
#
_symmetry.space_group_name_H-M   'P 1'
#
loop_
_entity.id
_entity.type
_entity.pdbx_description
1 polymer ?
#
loop_
_entity_poly.entity_id
_entity_poly.type
_entity_poly.pdbx_seq_one_letter_code
_entity_poly.pdbx_strand_id
1 'polypeptide(L)'
;MDNRKSGVSPAEAVLLGALAPGVNAPTWNTLKSAFVLLGACLAVMLGLAFSSSDSALVLHVGFLVLIAATLFFLLSWFLSQTGLVSIEHQMQEMDLVPKDRKDE
;
A
#
# COMPACT_ATOMS: atom_id res chain seq x y z
N MET A 1 -14.93 31.22 -23.31
CA MET A 1 -14.40 29.87 -23.56
C MET A 1 -13.36 29.60 -22.49
N ASP A 2 -13.75 28.82 -21.48
CA ASP A 2 -12.94 28.55 -20.28
C ASP A 2 -12.08 27.30 -20.58
N ASN A 3 -10.75 27.45 -20.63
CA ASN A 3 -9.82 26.34 -20.86
C ASN A 3 -8.83 26.26 -19.71
N ARG A 4 -9.32 25.83 -18.54
CA ARG A 4 -8.47 25.45 -17.40
C ARG A 4 -7.82 24.10 -17.68
N LYS A 5 -6.68 24.11 -18.36
CA LYS A 5 -5.72 22.99 -18.26
C LYS A 5 -5.04 23.08 -16.90
N SER A 6 -5.67 22.52 -15.88
CA SER A 6 -4.98 22.13 -14.64
C SER A 6 -4.04 20.97 -14.97
N GLY A 7 -2.87 21.30 -15.54
CA GLY A 7 -1.81 20.34 -15.81
C GLY A 7 -1.19 19.89 -14.49
N VAL A 8 -1.08 18.57 -14.32
CA VAL A 8 -0.35 17.93 -13.21
C VAL A 8 1.05 18.53 -13.13
N SER A 9 1.46 18.94 -11.92
CA SER A 9 2.81 19.50 -11.71
C SER A 9 3.88 18.47 -12.10
N PRO A 10 5.04 18.87 -12.67
CA PRO A 10 6.12 17.94 -12.98
C PRO A 10 6.55 17.07 -11.78
N ALA A 11 6.49 17.63 -10.57
CA ALA A 11 6.79 16.88 -9.33
C ALA A 11 5.72 15.82 -9.02
N GLU A 12 4.45 16.13 -9.29
CA GLU A 12 3.33 15.22 -9.13
C GLU A 12 3.35 14.13 -10.21
N ALA A 13 3.75 14.44 -11.45
CA ALA A 13 3.96 13.47 -12.51
C ALA A 13 5.11 12.49 -12.20
N VAL A 14 6.22 12.97 -11.61
CA VAL A 14 7.32 12.12 -11.14
C VAL A 14 6.88 11.25 -9.96
N LEU A 15 6.12 11.81 -9.01
CA LEU A 15 5.56 11.06 -7.89
C LEU A 15 4.59 9.97 -8.37
N LEU A 16 3.70 10.29 -9.32
CA LEU A 16 2.77 9.33 -9.94
C LEU A 16 3.51 8.24 -10.73
N GLY A 17 4.58 8.59 -11.44
CA GLY A 17 5.43 7.62 -12.13
C GLY A 17 6.17 6.69 -11.16
N ALA A 18 6.69 7.22 -10.06
CA ALA A 18 7.28 6.43 -8.98
C ALA A 18 6.22 5.60 -8.23
N LEU A 19 4.95 6.01 -8.25
CA LEU A 19 3.82 5.30 -7.66
C LEU A 19 3.14 4.31 -8.63
N ALA A 20 3.60 4.21 -9.88
CA ALA A 20 2.97 3.38 -10.89
C ALA A 20 2.94 1.90 -10.44
N PRO A 21 1.82 1.17 -10.67
CA PRO A 21 1.63 -0.20 -10.18
C PRO A 21 2.76 -1.17 -10.57
N GLY A 22 3.35 -0.97 -11.75
CA GLY A 22 4.41 -1.84 -12.29
C GLY A 22 5.75 -1.76 -11.53
N VAL A 23 6.09 -0.63 -10.91
CA VAL A 23 7.35 -0.46 -10.17
C VAL A 23 7.19 -0.78 -8.68
N ASN A 24 5.99 -0.56 -8.15
CA ASN A 24 5.74 -0.61 -6.70
C ASN A 24 5.05 -1.87 -6.20
N ALA A 25 4.54 -2.74 -7.08
CA ALA A 25 3.96 -4.01 -6.65
C ALA A 25 4.94 -4.89 -5.84
N PRO A 26 6.22 -5.07 -6.25
CA PRO A 26 7.19 -5.82 -5.44
C PRO A 26 7.49 -5.14 -4.09
N THR A 27 7.67 -3.82 -4.08
CA THR A 27 7.88 -3.02 -2.87
C THR A 27 6.70 -3.16 -1.89
N TRP A 28 5.48 -3.18 -2.42
CA TRP A 28 4.27 -3.33 -1.63
C TRP A 28 4.13 -4.72 -1.00
N ASN A 29 4.46 -5.76 -1.76
CA ASN A 29 4.45 -7.12 -1.24
C ASN A 29 5.49 -7.29 -0.12
N THR A 30 6.69 -6.73 -0.30
CA THR A 30 7.72 -6.68 0.74
C THR A 30 7.21 -5.95 1.98
N LEU A 31 6.60 -4.78 1.82
CA LEU A 31 6.07 -4.00 2.94
C LEU A 31 4.98 -4.77 3.71
N LYS A 32 4.03 -5.41 3.01
CA LYS A 32 3.03 -6.30 3.62
C LYS A 32 3.69 -7.45 4.38
N SER A 33 4.68 -8.12 3.78
CA SER A 33 5.39 -9.23 4.41
C SER A 33 6.13 -8.80 5.67
N ALA A 34 6.74 -7.61 5.66
CA ALA A 34 7.41 -7.04 6.82
C ALA A 34 6.42 -6.73 7.94
N PHE A 35 5.23 -6.19 7.63
CA PHE A 35 4.17 -5.97 8.62
C PHE A 35 3.64 -7.29 9.22
N VAL A 36 3.49 -8.34 8.41
CA VAL A 36 3.10 -9.68 8.89
C VAL A 36 4.16 -10.24 9.84
N LEU A 37 5.44 -10.15 9.47
CA LEU A 37 6.54 -10.63 10.31
C LEU A 37 6.65 -9.81 11.60
N LEU A 38 6.49 -8.49 11.53
CA LEU A 38 6.42 -7.61 12.70
C LEU A 38 5.27 -8.02 13.63
N GLY A 39 4.09 -8.29 13.07
CA GLY A 39 2.93 -8.78 13.83
C GLY A 39 3.22 -10.12 14.51
N ALA A 40 3.84 -11.07 13.81
CA ALA A 40 4.24 -12.36 14.37
C ALA A 40 5.25 -12.19 15.53
N CYS A 41 6.26 -11.34 15.35
CA CYS A 41 7.24 -11.03 16.40
C CYS A 41 6.58 -10.39 17.63
N LEU A 42 5.69 -9.41 17.43
CA LEU A 42 4.98 -8.76 18.53
C LEU A 42 4.03 -9.73 19.26
N ALA A 43 3.38 -10.64 18.54
CA ALA A 43 2.54 -11.68 19.14
C ALA A 43 3.37 -12.62 20.04
N VAL A 44 4.56 -13.04 19.58
CA VAL A 44 5.48 -13.83 20.39
C VAL A 44 5.95 -13.04 21.62
N MET A 45 6.38 -11.79 21.45
CA MET A 45 6.80 -10.94 22.59
C MET A 45 5.67 -10.76 23.60
N LEU A 46 4.43 -10.57 23.14
CA LEU A 46 3.27 -10.41 24.00
C LEU A 46 2.95 -11.70 24.76
N GLY A 47 3.02 -12.85 24.09
CA GLY A 47 2.88 -14.17 24.73
C GLY A 47 3.94 -14.42 25.79
N LEU A 48 5.20 -14.07 25.50
CA LEU A 48 6.29 -14.16 26.48
C LEU A 48 6.08 -13.20 27.67
N ALA A 49 5.64 -11.97 27.42
CA ALA A 49 5.35 -11.00 28.48
C ALA A 49 4.21 -11.46 29.41
N PHE A 50 3.16 -12.07 28.84
CA PHE A 50 2.12 -12.72 29.63
C PHE A 50 2.67 -13.92 30.42
N SER A 51 3.52 -14.75 29.80
CA SER A 51 4.13 -15.90 30.47
C SER A 51 5.06 -15.50 31.62
N SER A 52 5.73 -14.35 31.53
CA SER A 52 6.59 -13.84 32.59
C SER A 52 5.82 -13.09 33.69
N SER A 53 4.51 -12.87 33.52
CA SER A 53 3.66 -12.07 34.42
C SER A 53 4.19 -10.65 34.69
N ASP A 54 4.96 -10.10 33.74
CA ASP A 54 5.52 -8.76 33.86
C ASP A 54 4.53 -7.74 33.26
N SER A 55 3.81 -7.04 34.14
CA SER A 55 2.77 -6.10 33.74
C SER A 55 3.31 -4.88 32.98
N ALA A 56 4.53 -4.44 33.27
CA ALA A 56 5.16 -3.34 32.56
C ALA A 56 5.54 -3.74 31.13
N LEU A 57 6.09 -4.95 30.95
CA LEU A 57 6.36 -5.50 29.64
C LEU A 57 5.09 -5.75 28.83
N VAL A 58 4.02 -6.27 29.45
CA VAL A 58 2.72 -6.46 28.79
C VAL A 58 2.15 -5.12 28.29
N LEU A 59 2.18 -4.07 29.13
CA LEU A 59 1.73 -2.74 28.72
C LEU A 59 2.58 -2.21 27.56
N HIS A 60 3.90 -2.28 27.69
CA HIS A 60 4.82 -1.77 26.66
C HIS A 60 4.63 -2.46 25.31
N VAL A 61 4.63 -3.80 25.29
CA VAL A 61 4.42 -4.58 24.08
C VAL A 61 3.00 -4.38 23.53
N GLY A 62 1.99 -4.27 24.40
CA GLY A 62 0.62 -3.92 23.99
C GLY A 62 0.54 -2.57 23.29
N PHE A 63 1.28 -1.57 23.76
CA PHE A 63 1.36 -0.26 23.11
C PHE A 63 2.06 -0.34 21.75
N LEU A 64 3.12 -1.14 21.63
CA LEU A 64 3.77 -1.40 20.33
C LEU A 64 2.82 -2.09 19.33
N VAL A 65 2.00 -3.04 19.79
CA VAL A 65 0.95 -3.67 18.97
C VAL A 65 -0.07 -2.63 18.48
N LEU A 66 -0.53 -1.73 19.37
CA LEU A 66 -1.47 -0.66 19.01
C LEU A 66 -0.89 0.27 17.93
N ILE A 67 0.37 0.70 18.08
CA ILE A 67 1.05 1.54 17.09
C ILE A 67 1.19 0.79 15.76
N ALA A 68 1.65 -0.45 15.78
CA ALA A 68 1.84 -1.25 14.56
C ALA A 68 0.51 -1.44 13.81
N ALA A 69 -0.59 -1.73 14.53
CA ALA A 69 -1.93 -1.85 13.94
C ALA A 69 -2.41 -0.52 13.34
N THR A 70 -2.19 0.59 14.05
CA THR A 70 -2.55 1.94 13.59
C THR A 70 -1.77 2.29 12.32
N LEU A 71 -0.46 2.09 12.30
CA LEU A 71 0.39 2.33 11.12
C LEU A 71 -0.04 1.46 9.94
N PHE A 72 -0.31 0.17 10.17
CA PHE A 72 -0.78 -0.73 9.12
C PHE A 72 -2.13 -0.27 8.55
N PHE A 73 -3.06 0.18 9.40
CA PHE A 73 -4.34 0.72 8.98
C PHE A 73 -4.18 2.01 8.17
N LEU A 74 -3.42 2.99 8.68
CA LEU A 74 -3.17 4.24 7.95
C LEU A 74 -2.52 3.99 6.60
N LEU A 75 -1.54 3.09 6.56
CA LEU A 75 -0.87 2.71 5.31
C LEU A 75 -1.84 2.04 4.34
N SER A 76 -2.65 1.09 4.81
CA SER A 76 -3.67 0.41 4.00
C SER A 76 -4.72 1.39 3.49
N TRP A 77 -5.14 2.34 4.32
CA TRP A 77 -6.10 3.38 3.95
C TRP A 77 -5.53 4.36 2.93
N PHE A 78 -4.30 4.84 3.15
CA PHE A 78 -3.57 5.67 2.19
C PHE A 78 -3.49 4.99 0.83
N LEU A 79 -3.18 3.69 0.81
CA LEU A 79 -3.06 2.92 -0.44
C LEU A 79 -4.39 2.62 -1.11
N SER A 80 -5.46 2.45 -0.32
CA SER A 80 -6.81 2.39 -0.87
C SER A 80 -7.21 3.69 -1.56
N GLN A 81 -6.71 4.84 -1.09
CA GLN A 81 -7.01 6.15 -1.67
C GLN A 81 -6.11 6.51 -2.85
N THR A 82 -4.81 6.19 -2.79
CA THR A 82 -3.91 6.46 -3.92
C THR A 82 -4.17 5.55 -5.11
N GLY A 83 -4.92 4.46 -4.90
CA GLY A 83 -5.36 3.57 -5.95
C GLY A 83 -4.18 2.84 -6.57
N LEU A 84 -4.11 1.54 -6.35
CA LEU A 84 -3.63 0.67 -7.41
C LEU A 84 -4.60 0.90 -8.58
N VAL A 85 -4.26 1.83 -9.47
CA VAL A 85 -5.01 2.07 -10.72
C VAL A 85 -5.34 0.69 -11.30
N SER A 86 -6.63 0.36 -11.42
CA SER A 86 -7.03 -0.96 -11.89
C SER A 86 -6.41 -1.19 -13.27
N ILE A 87 -5.80 -2.34 -13.45
CA ILE A 87 -5.12 -2.73 -14.69
C ILE A 87 -6.10 -2.59 -15.88
N GLU A 88 -7.39 -2.80 -15.67
CA GLU A 88 -8.47 -2.56 -16.64
C GLU A 88 -8.47 -1.13 -17.20
N HIS A 89 -8.27 -0.09 -16.39
CA HIS A 89 -8.28 1.29 -16.87
C HIS A 89 -6.98 1.63 -17.63
N GLN A 90 -5.84 1.05 -17.23
CA GLN A 90 -4.57 1.19 -17.96
C GLN A 90 -4.58 0.46 -19.31
N MET A 91 -5.17 -0.73 -19.38
CA MET A 91 -5.31 -1.47 -20.66
C MET A 91 -6.28 -0.79 -21.63
N GLN A 92 -7.31 -0.11 -21.11
CA GLN A 92 -8.27 0.64 -21.91
C GLN A 92 -7.68 1.96 -22.45
N GLU A 93 -6.83 2.64 -21.69
CA GLU A 93 -6.14 3.86 -22.15
C GLU A 93 -4.95 3.60 -23.08
N MET A 94 -4.35 2.41 -23.01
CA MET A 94 -3.24 2.01 -23.89
C MET A 94 -3.68 1.49 -25.28
N ASP A 95 -4.98 1.51 -25.61
CA ASP A 95 -5.56 1.02 -26.88
C ASP A 95 -5.03 -0.38 -27.30
N LEU A 96 -4.73 -1.22 -26.31
CA LEU A 96 -4.23 -2.59 -26.51
C LEU A 96 -5.35 -3.61 -26.73
N VAL A 97 -6.61 -3.17 -26.78
CA VAL A 97 -7.69 -4.03 -27.27
C VAL A 97 -7.41 -4.26 -28.75
N PRO A 98 -7.14 -5.50 -29.18
CA PRO A 98 -6.98 -5.77 -30.60
C PRO A 98 -8.29 -5.36 -31.28
N LYS A 99 -8.26 -4.27 -32.05
CA LYS A 99 -9.25 -4.09 -33.11
C LYS A 99 -9.00 -5.24 -34.05
N ASP A 100 -9.82 -6.28 -33.91
CA ASP A 100 -9.91 -7.38 -34.87
C ASP A 100 -10.32 -6.72 -36.19
N ARG A 101 -9.31 -6.33 -36.98
CA ARG A 101 -9.46 -5.92 -38.37
C ARG A 101 -9.83 -7.19 -39.13
N LYS A 102 -11.11 -7.53 -39.11
CA LYS A 102 -11.73 -8.25 -40.22
C LYS A 102 -12.06 -7.23 -41.28
N ASP A 103 -11.00 -6.86 -42.00
CA ASP A 103 -11.13 -6.42 -43.37
C ASP A 103 -11.26 -7.69 -44.22
N GLU A 104 -12.26 -7.67 -45.13
CA GLU A 104 -12.74 -8.72 -46.06
C GLU A 104 -13.95 -9.56 -45.62
#